data_AF-A0A7W4IAG3-F1
#
_entry.id   AF-A0A7W4IAG3-F1
#
_cell.length_a   1.000
_cell.length_b   1.000
_cell.length_c   1.000
_cell.angle_alpha   90.00
_cell.angle_beta   90.00
_cell.angle_gamma   90.00
#
_symmetry.space_group_name_H-M   'P 1'
#
loop_
_entity.id
_entity.type
_entity.pdbx_description
1 polymer ?
#
loop_
_entity_poly.entity_id
_entity_poly.type
_entity_poly.pdbx_seq_one_letter_code
_entity_poly.pdbx_strand_id
1 'polypeptide(L)' 'MRDDYYGAGITALDVAATLLWTGGSTAMVTIRRHIARCLEAGAPDEAEFWLKVRNQVEALLEKEKNSNGLSH' A
#
# COMPACT_ATOMS: atom_id res chain seq x y z
N MET A 1 8.01 26.11 19.65
CA MET A 1 7.43 24.77 19.84
C MET A 1 6.19 24.68 18.97
N ARG A 2 6.34 24.27 17.71
CA ARG A 2 5.27 23.81 16.82
C ARG A 2 5.89 22.94 15.74
N ASP A 3 6.15 21.72 16.17
CA ASP A 3 6.50 20.55 15.37
C ASP A 3 5.16 19.85 15.09
N ASP A 4 4.36 20.39 14.16
CA ASP A 4 3.02 19.86 13.86
C ASP A 4 2.78 19.63 12.36
N TYR A 5 3.79 19.85 11.51
CA TYR A 5 3.69 19.55 10.07
C TYR A 5 3.99 18.07 9.71
N TYR A 6 4.37 17.25 10.70
CA TYR A 6 4.60 15.80 10.56
C TYR A 6 3.63 14.94 11.40
N GLY A 7 2.56 15.54 11.96
CA GLY A 7 1.62 14.87 12.87
C GLY A 7 0.60 13.92 12.24
N ALA A 8 0.54 13.84 10.91
CA ALA A 8 -0.30 12.88 10.18
C ALA A 8 0.62 11.94 9.40
N GLY A 9 1.36 11.10 10.11
CA GLY A 9 2.23 10.09 9.51
C GLY A 9 1.40 9.22 8.56
N ILE A 10 1.63 9.39 7.25
CA ILE A 10 0.93 8.63 6.22
C ILE A 10 1.11 7.15 6.53
N THR A 11 0.01 6.48 6.84
CA THR A 11 0.05 5.07 7.22
C THR A 11 0.15 4.20 5.98
N ALA A 12 0.64 2.96 6.13
CA ALA A 12 0.65 2.00 5.03
C ALA A 12 -0.77 1.74 4.46
N LEU A 13 -1.81 1.93 5.27
CA LEU A 13 -3.20 1.82 4.84
C LEU A 13 -3.63 3.00 3.96
N ASP A 14 -3.25 4.23 4.31
CA ASP A 14 -3.54 5.42 3.49
C ASP A 14 -2.89 5.32 2.10
N VAL A 15 -1.63 4.88 2.06
CA VAL A 15 -0.92 4.62 0.79
C VAL A 15 -1.61 3.52 0.00
N ALA A 16 -1.98 2.41 0.65
CA ALA A 16 -2.67 1.30 0.01
C ALA A 16 -4.01 1.71 -0.60
N ALA A 17 -4.83 2.46 0.15
CA ALA A 17 -6.12 2.96 -0.31
C ALA A 17 -5.96 3.93 -1.49
N THR A 18 -5.01 4.85 -1.41
CA THR A 18 -4.72 5.81 -2.49
C THR A 18 -4.23 5.10 -3.76
N LEU A 19 -3.35 4.11 -3.62
CA LEU A 19 -2.85 3.32 -4.76
C LEU A 19 -3.96 2.49 -5.40
N LEU A 20 -4.81 1.88 -4.59
CA LEU A 20 -5.95 1.12 -5.12
C LEU A 20 -6.94 2.04 -5.85
N TRP A 21 -7.21 3.23 -5.30
CA TRP A 21 -8.11 4.21 -5.90
C TRP A 21 -7.58 4.79 -7.22
N THR A 22 -6.28 5.07 -7.31
CA THR A 22 -5.65 5.66 -8.50
C THR A 22 -5.24 4.62 -9.56
N GLY A 23 -4.78 3.44 -9.14
CA GLY A 23 -4.17 2.44 -10.01
C GLY A 23 -4.95 1.13 -10.16
N GLY A 24 -5.98 0.90 -9.35
CA GLY A 24 -6.77 -0.34 -9.36
C GLY A 24 -5.89 -1.60 -9.36
N SER A 25 -6.17 -2.53 -10.27
CA SER A 25 -5.42 -3.78 -10.41
C SER A 25 -3.93 -3.60 -10.73
N THR A 26 -3.51 -2.45 -11.27
CA THR A 26 -2.10 -2.18 -11.60
C THR A 26 -1.27 -1.75 -10.39
N ALA A 27 -1.93 -1.30 -9.30
CA ALA A 27 -1.27 -0.89 -8.06
C ALA A 27 -0.34 -1.97 -7.51
N MET A 28 -0.77 -3.24 -7.58
CA MET A 28 0.01 -4.37 -7.09
C MET A 28 1.32 -4.59 -7.86
N VAL A 29 1.30 -4.36 -9.17
CA VAL A 29 2.50 -4.48 -10.02
C VAL A 29 3.50 -3.39 -9.66
N THR A 30 3.01 -2.15 -9.47
CA THR A 30 3.82 -1.01 -9.06
C THR A 30 4.45 -1.22 -7.68
N ILE A 31 3.68 -1.69 -6.70
CA ILE A 31 4.18 -1.98 -5.34
C ILE A 31 5.27 -3.04 -5.38
N ARG A 32 5.06 -4.16 -6.09
CA ARG A 32 6.06 -5.23 -6.20
C ARG A 32 7.35 -4.74 -6.86
N ARG A 33 7.23 -3.94 -7.93
CA ARG A 33 8.39 -3.35 -8.60
C ARG A 33 9.15 -2.39 -7.68
N HIS A 34 8.43 -1.61 -6.88
CA HIS A 34 9.04 -0.67 -5.95
C HIS A 34 9.78 -1.38 -4.81
N ILE A 35 9.18 -2.44 -4.23
CA ILE A 35 9.87 -3.28 -3.22
C ILE A 35 11.19 -3.82 -3.76
N ALA A 36 11.19 -4.36 -4.99
CA ALA A 36 12.40 -4.87 -5.62
C ALA A 36 13.48 -3.77 -5.74
N ARG A 37 13.08 -2.56 -6.15
CA ARG A 37 13.97 -1.39 -6.23
C ARG A 37 14.54 -0.98 -4.89
N CYS A 38 13.75 -1.01 -3.81
CA CYS A 38 14.23 -0.69 -2.45
C CYS A 38 15.28 -1.70 -1.99
N LEU A 39 15.07 -2.99 -2.29
CA LEU A 39 16.06 -4.04 -1.98
C LEU A 39 17.35 -3.86 -2.79
N GLU A 40 17.25 -3.56 -4.09
CA GLU A 40 18.42 -3.27 -4.93
C GLU A 40 19.19 -2.02 -4.48
N ALA A 41 18.49 -1.02 -3.94
CA ALA A 41 19.08 0.22 -3.43
C ALA A 41 19.65 0.08 -2.00
N GLY A 42 19.50 -1.09 -1.36
CA GLY A 42 19.96 -1.29 0.02
C GLY A 42 19.12 -0.53 1.06
N ALA A 43 17.83 -0.31 0.79
CA ALA A 43 16.88 0.36 1.68
C ALA A 43 15.86 -0.67 2.27
N PRO A 44 16.27 -1.51 3.24
CA PRO A 44 15.43 -2.58 3.78
C PRO A 44 14.23 -2.05 4.58
N ASP A 45 14.37 -0.95 5.32
CA ASP A 45 13.27 -0.34 6.07
C ASP A 45 12.15 0.15 5.15
N GLU A 46 12.52 0.72 4.01
CA GLU A 46 11.56 1.16 2.99
C GLU A 46 10.89 -0.05 2.34
N ALA A 47 11.66 -1.10 2.01
CA ALA A 47 11.10 -2.36 1.52
C ALA A 47 10.11 -2.97 2.52
N GLU A 48 10.40 -2.93 3.82
CA GLU A 48 9.49 -3.42 4.87
C GLU A 48 8.19 -2.59 4.93
N PHE A 49 8.29 -1.27 4.83
CA PHE A 49 7.11 -0.41 4.75
C PHE A 49 6.23 -0.77 3.55
N TRP A 50 6.83 -0.92 2.37
CA TRP A 50 6.09 -1.27 1.15
C TRP A 50 5.53 -2.69 1.16
N LEU A 51 6.15 -3.63 1.88
CA LEU A 51 5.57 -4.95 2.16
C LEU A 51 4.30 -4.83 3.01
N LYS A 52 4.28 -3.95 4.01
CA LYS A 52 3.06 -3.66 4.79
C LYS A 52 1.97 -3.06 3.90
N VAL A 53 2.32 -2.11 3.02
CA VAL A 53 1.39 -1.53 2.04
C VAL A 53 0.79 -2.61 1.13
N ARG A 54 1.63 -3.52 0.60
CA ARG A 54 1.18 -4.65 -0.23
C ARG A 54 0.12 -5.49 0.48
N ASN A 55 0.40 -5.88 1.72
CA ASN A 55 -0.52 -6.71 2.50
C ASN A 55 -1.87 -6.01 2.72
N GLN A 56 -1.86 -4.69 2.93
CA GLN A 56 -3.10 -3.90 3.06
C GLN A 56 -3.88 -3.85 1.73
N VAL A 57 -3.20 -3.68 0.59
CA VAL A 57 -3.84 -3.72 -0.74
C VAL A 57 -4.45 -5.10 -1.01
N GLU A 58 -3.75 -6.19 -0.67
CA GLU A 58 -4.29 -7.55 -0.81
C GLU A 58 -5.57 -7.74 0.03
N ALA A 59 -5.54 -7.34 1.31
CA ALA A 59 -6.71 -7.43 2.19
C ALA A 59 -7.90 -6.58 1.69
N LEU A 60 -7.64 -5.38 1.15
CA LEU A 60 -8.69 -4.53 0.57
C LEU A 60 -9.30 -5.15 -0.70
N LEU A 61 -8.47 -5.72 -1.57
CA LEU A 61 -8.93 -6.43 -2.79
C LEU A 61 -9.73 -7.69 -2.45
N GLU A 62 -9.31 -8.45 -1.45
CA GLU A 62 -10.06 -9.62 -0.97
C GLU A 62 -11.41 -9.21 -0.37
N LYS A 63 -11.44 -8.12 0.41
CA LYS A 63 -12.68 -7.55 0.95
C LYS A 63 -13.61 -7.07 -0.16
N GLU A 64 -13.10 -6.40 -1.19
CA GLU A 64 -13.88 -5.95 -2.35
C GLU A 64 -14.48 -7.14 -3.10
N LYS A 65 -13.69 -8.19 -3.36
CA LYS A 65 -14.17 -9.43 -3.99
C LYS A 65 -15.24 -10.14 -3.17
N ASN A 66 -15.07 -10.22 -1.85
CA ASN A 66 -16.06 -10.83 -0.96
C ASN A 66 -17.35 -10.00 -0.88
N SER A 67 -17.23 -8.68 -0.88
CA SER A 67 -18.38 -7.75 -0.86
C SER A 67 -19.16 -7.81 -2.19
N ASN A 68 -18.46 -7.91 -3.31
CA ASN A 68 -19.07 -8.05 -4.64
C ASN A 68 -19.57 -9.48 -4.90
N GLY A 69 -19.02 -10.49 -4.23
CA GLY A 69 -19.44 -11.89 -4.32
C GLY A 69 -20.68 -12.22 -3.48
N LEU A 70 -21.05 -11.38 -2.51
CA LEU A 70 -22.29 -11.53 -1.72
C LEU A 70 -23.54 -10.98 -2.42
N SER A 71 -23.39 -10.45 -3.63
CA SER A 71 -24.49 -10.01 -4.49
C SER A 71 -24.73 -11.01 -5.62
N HIS A 72 -25.10 -12.27 -5.30
CA HIS A 72 -25.77 -13.15 -6.26
C HIS A 72 -26.52 -14.29 -5.58
#